data_AF-A0A6H0KLK0-F1
#
_entry.id   AF-A0A6H0KLK0-F1
#
_cell.length_a   1.000
_cell.length_b   1.000
_cell.length_c   1.000
_cell.angle_alpha   90.00
_cell.angle_beta   90.00
_cell.angle_gamma   90.00
#
_symmetry.space_group_name_H-M   'P 1'
#
loop_
_entity.id
_entity.type
_entity.pdbx_description
1 polymer ?
#
loop_
_entity_poly.entity_id
_entity_poly.type
_entity_poly.pdbx_seq_one_letter_code
_entity_poly.pdbx_strand_id
1 'polypeptide(L)'
;MKKHYPLLLLSLLFLVFTAMTCDDDEPIETVKVSCTIDDVTLHHWNNAGEYPKEPAELKIPKEAYLLEICVSTVITEDESVSYDDSRYLSYVLSDEIKKISIFTDATFNENFPAGAEVTSCFYNYPKTISDNQRTDYTANGNTIYYVEQINRIYKALLAVPQPGEYRFRVVLTMESGETIERISEPITLY
;
A
#
# COMPACT_ATOMS: atom_id res chain seq x y z
N MET A 1 64.81 -7.93 32.21
CA MET A 1 63.37 -7.87 31.87
C MET A 1 62.87 -6.47 32.18
N LYS A 2 62.73 -5.60 31.16
CA LYS A 2 62.22 -4.24 31.36
C LYS A 2 60.70 -4.30 31.55
N LYS A 3 60.22 -3.64 32.60
CA LYS A 3 58.83 -3.63 33.05
C LYS A 3 57.95 -2.86 32.05
N HIS A 4 57.22 -3.56 31.18
CA HIS A 4 56.28 -2.98 30.20
C HIS A 4 54.89 -2.66 30.80
N TYR A 5 54.73 -2.79 32.12
CA TYR A 5 53.46 -2.56 32.82
C TYR A 5 52.79 -1.20 32.58
N PRO A 6 53.49 -0.04 32.49
CA PRO A 6 52.79 1.23 32.29
C PRO A 6 52.25 1.39 30.87
N LEU A 7 52.91 0.81 29.87
CA LEU A 7 52.46 0.83 28.48
C LEU A 7 51.24 -0.07 28.28
N LEU A 8 51.26 -1.26 28.92
CA LEU A 8 50.12 -2.19 28.93
C LEU A 8 48.89 -1.56 29.61
N LEU A 9 49.10 -0.87 30.74
CA LEU A 9 48.03 -0.18 31.47
C LEU A 9 47.43 0.96 30.63
N LEU A 10 48.27 1.73 29.93
CA LEU A 10 47.83 2.81 29.05
C LEU A 10 47.05 2.27 27.85
N SER A 11 47.50 1.16 27.25
CA SER A 11 46.75 0.50 26.16
C SER A 11 45.43 -0.09 26.64
N LEU A 12 45.37 -0.62 27.87
CA LEU A 12 44.12 -1.12 28.44
C LEU A 12 43.13 0.03 28.70
N LEU A 13 43.62 1.17 29.20
CA LEU A 13 42.81 2.37 29.40
C LEU A 13 42.17 2.84 28.09
N PHE A 14 42.96 2.94 27.01
CA PHE A 14 42.47 3.33 25.69
C PHE A 14 41.39 2.36 25.17
N LEU A 15 41.55 1.05 25.39
CA LEU A 15 40.59 0.02 24.97
C LEU A 15 39.26 0.12 25.74
N VAL A 16 39.30 0.48 27.03
CA VAL A 16 38.09 0.67 27.84
C VAL A 16 37.36 1.97 27.46
N PHE A 17 38.07 3.05 27.13
CA PHE A 17 37.45 4.31 26.72
C PHE A 17 36.78 4.25 25.33
N THR A 18 37.28 3.43 24.40
CA THR A 18 36.61 3.22 23.10
C THR A 18 35.41 2.26 23.16
N ALA A 19 35.31 1.44 24.21
CA ALA A 19 34.19 0.51 24.37
C ALA A 19 32.95 1.15 25.03
N MET A 20 33.08 2.37 25.59
CA MET A 20 31.97 3.11 26.21
C MET A 20 31.35 4.18 25.29
N THR A 21 31.73 4.23 24.01
CA THR A 21 31.01 5.00 22.98
C THR A 21 30.13 4.06 22.16
N CYS A 22 29.39 3.18 22.82
CA CYS A 22 28.13 2.75 22.25
C CYS A 22 27.16 3.85 22.65
N ASP A 23 26.87 4.76 21.71
CA ASP A 23 25.62 5.47 21.79
C ASP A 23 24.54 4.38 21.83
N ASP A 24 24.00 4.12 23.02
CA ASP A 24 22.77 3.36 23.20
C ASP A 24 21.67 4.23 22.57
N ASP A 25 21.63 4.26 21.23
CA ASP A 25 20.47 4.73 20.49
C ASP A 25 19.36 3.73 20.82
N GLU A 26 18.63 3.99 21.91
CA GLU A 26 17.37 3.31 22.18
C GLU A 26 16.55 3.36 20.89
N PRO A 27 16.02 2.22 20.40
CA PRO A 27 15.22 2.23 19.20
C PRO A 27 14.05 3.16 19.43
N ILE A 28 14.00 4.25 18.68
CA ILE A 28 12.96 5.26 18.83
C ILE A 28 11.62 4.58 18.55
N GLU A 29 10.80 4.41 19.59
CA GLU A 29 9.51 3.77 19.48
C GLU A 29 8.56 4.67 18.67
N THR A 30 8.07 4.15 17.55
CA THR A 30 7.06 4.86 16.76
C THR A 30 5.71 4.82 17.47
N VAL A 31 5.12 5.99 17.69
CA VAL A 31 3.77 6.10 18.24
C VAL A 31 2.76 5.68 17.17
N LYS A 32 1.93 4.69 17.48
CA LYS A 32 0.89 4.18 16.57
C LYS A 32 -0.39 4.97 16.75
N VAL A 33 -0.87 5.58 15.68
CA VAL A 33 -2.14 6.32 15.66
C VAL A 33 -3.20 5.46 14.99
N SER A 34 -4.25 5.15 15.73
CA SER A 34 -5.36 4.32 15.24
C SER A 34 -6.22 5.07 14.22
N CYS A 35 -6.55 4.39 13.11
CA CYS A 35 -7.31 4.93 11.99
C CYS A 35 -8.42 3.96 11.56
N THR A 36 -9.47 4.48 10.96
CA THR A 36 -10.51 3.70 10.26
C THR A 36 -10.61 4.15 8.82
N ILE A 37 -11.13 3.27 7.95
CA ILE A 37 -11.47 3.64 6.58
C ILE A 37 -12.68 4.59 6.61
N ASP A 38 -12.55 5.72 5.94
CA ASP A 38 -13.62 6.71 5.76
C ASP A 38 -14.38 6.45 4.45
N ASP A 39 -13.64 6.40 3.33
CA ASP A 39 -14.21 6.09 2.03
C ASP A 39 -13.25 5.29 1.14
N VAL A 40 -13.83 4.66 0.12
CA VAL A 40 -13.11 3.97 -0.94
C VAL A 40 -13.64 4.48 -2.27
N THR A 41 -12.74 4.88 -3.15
CA THR A 41 -13.05 5.36 -4.51
C THR A 41 -12.23 4.61 -5.54
N LEU A 42 -12.78 4.48 -6.75
CA LEU A 42 -12.19 3.71 -7.84
C LEU A 42 -11.97 4.63 -9.04
N HIS A 43 -10.75 4.62 -9.60
CA HIS A 43 -10.41 5.42 -10.77
C HIS A 43 -9.74 4.59 -11.87
N HIS A 44 -9.99 4.98 -13.12
CA HIS A 44 -9.40 4.37 -14.29
C HIS A 44 -8.21 5.18 -14.77
N TRP A 45 -7.13 4.51 -15.12
CA TRP A 45 -5.90 5.14 -15.60
C TRP A 45 -5.41 4.50 -16.88
N ASN A 46 -5.00 5.33 -17.83
CA ASN A 46 -4.39 4.95 -19.08
C ASN A 46 -2.86 4.97 -18.95
N ASN A 47 -2.23 3.81 -19.04
CA ASN A 47 -0.79 3.59 -18.94
C ASN A 47 -0.10 3.35 -20.31
N ALA A 48 -0.68 3.82 -21.42
CA ALA A 48 -0.10 3.60 -22.75
C ALA A 48 1.14 4.48 -23.04
N GLY A 49 1.40 5.49 -22.18
CA GLY A 49 2.51 6.43 -22.31
C GLY A 49 3.61 6.21 -21.26
N GLU A 50 4.44 7.25 -21.06
CA GLU A 50 5.53 7.22 -20.08
C GLU A 50 5.03 7.22 -18.61
N TYR A 51 3.89 7.87 -18.39
CA TYR A 51 3.22 7.95 -17.09
C TYR A 51 1.72 7.68 -17.25
N PRO A 52 1.10 7.01 -16.27
CA PRO A 52 -0.36 6.90 -16.18
C PRO A 52 -1.03 8.28 -16.21
N LYS A 53 -2.14 8.37 -16.94
CA LYS A 53 -2.98 9.57 -17.01
C LYS A 53 -4.46 9.24 -17.05
N GLU A 54 -5.31 10.22 -16.79
CA GLU A 54 -6.76 10.06 -16.93
C GLU A 54 -7.14 9.69 -18.38
N PRO A 55 -8.17 8.84 -18.57
CA PRO A 55 -8.63 8.46 -19.89
C PRO A 55 -9.31 9.62 -20.61
N ALA A 56 -8.91 9.84 -21.86
CA ALA A 56 -9.69 10.68 -22.76
C ALA A 56 -10.96 9.93 -23.18
N GLU A 57 -12.11 10.60 -23.10
CA GLU A 57 -13.43 10.04 -23.50
C GLU A 57 -13.81 8.73 -22.80
N LEU A 58 -13.26 8.43 -21.61
CA LEU A 58 -13.46 7.15 -20.92
C LEU A 58 -13.08 5.92 -21.77
N LYS A 59 -12.03 6.05 -22.59
CA LYS A 59 -11.48 4.96 -23.42
C LYS A 59 -10.02 4.69 -23.12
N ILE A 60 -9.66 3.41 -22.97
CA ILE A 60 -8.30 2.98 -22.68
C ILE A 60 -7.96 1.75 -23.55
N PRO A 61 -6.79 1.70 -24.21
CA PRO A 61 -6.31 0.45 -24.80
C PRO A 61 -6.27 -0.63 -23.73
N LYS A 62 -6.90 -1.77 -23.97
CA LYS A 62 -7.08 -2.82 -22.96
C LYS A 62 -5.76 -3.34 -22.35
N GLU A 63 -4.64 -3.28 -23.08
CA GLU A 63 -3.30 -3.63 -22.60
C GLU A 63 -2.67 -2.57 -21.68
N ALA A 64 -3.24 -1.37 -21.64
CA ALA A 64 -2.75 -0.21 -20.91
C ALA A 64 -3.62 0.17 -19.70
N TYR A 65 -4.62 -0.65 -19.37
CA TYR A 65 -5.54 -0.34 -18.28
C TYR A 65 -4.90 -0.52 -16.90
N LEU A 66 -5.12 0.49 -16.05
CA LEU A 66 -4.84 0.48 -14.63
C LEU A 66 -6.11 0.83 -13.85
N LEU A 67 -6.37 0.09 -12.78
CA LEU A 67 -7.37 0.40 -11.76
C LEU A 67 -6.66 1.00 -10.55
N GLU A 68 -7.09 2.16 -10.11
CA GLU A 68 -6.74 2.72 -8.81
C GLU A 68 -7.85 2.42 -7.81
N ILE A 69 -7.46 1.87 -6.66
CA ILE A 69 -8.29 1.75 -5.47
C ILE A 69 -7.74 2.75 -4.46
N CYS A 70 -8.47 3.85 -4.25
CA CYS A 70 -8.09 4.91 -3.33
C CYS A 70 -8.87 4.75 -2.02
N VAL A 71 -8.16 4.56 -0.92
CA VAL A 71 -8.71 4.38 0.43
C VAL A 71 -8.38 5.61 1.26
N SER A 72 -9.39 6.40 1.65
CA SER A 72 -9.23 7.48 2.62
C SER A 72 -9.39 6.93 4.04
N THR A 73 -8.61 7.49 4.97
CA THR A 73 -8.68 7.12 6.38
C THR A 73 -8.84 8.34 7.26
N VAL A 74 -9.47 8.13 8.41
CA VAL A 74 -9.64 9.12 9.47
C VAL A 74 -9.13 8.55 10.78
N ILE A 75 -8.58 9.43 11.62
CA ILE A 75 -8.07 9.06 12.94
C ILE A 75 -9.27 8.79 13.86
N THR A 76 -9.21 7.73 14.65
CA THR A 76 -10.29 7.33 15.57
C THR A 76 -10.17 7.94 16.97
N GLU A 77 -8.97 8.34 17.39
CA GLU A 77 -8.72 8.92 18.70
C GLU A 77 -8.21 10.36 18.59
N ASP A 78 -8.83 11.27 19.36
CA ASP A 78 -8.47 12.68 19.48
C ASP A 78 -7.24 12.85 20.40
N GLU A 79 -6.28 11.92 20.33
CA GLU A 79 -5.01 12.10 21.03
C GLU A 79 -4.32 13.28 20.36
N SER A 80 -4.20 14.39 21.10
CA SER A 80 -3.44 15.55 20.69
C SER A 80 -1.97 15.13 20.57
N VAL A 81 -1.60 14.57 19.42
CA VAL A 81 -0.22 14.26 19.13
C VAL A 81 0.52 15.58 19.14
N SER A 82 1.38 15.79 20.14
CA SER A 82 2.11 17.03 20.28
C SER A 82 2.99 17.21 19.03
N TYR A 83 3.06 18.41 18.47
CA TYR A 83 3.77 18.68 17.20
C TYR A 83 5.27 18.27 17.23
N ASP A 84 5.84 18.07 18.42
CA ASP A 84 7.23 17.64 18.64
C ASP A 84 7.45 16.14 18.32
N ASP A 85 6.39 15.32 18.32
CA ASP A 85 6.40 13.86 18.04
C ASP A 85 6.19 13.51 16.55
N SER A 86 5.99 14.50 15.68
CA SER A 86 5.63 14.30 14.26
C SER A 86 6.64 13.48 13.44
N ARG A 87 7.86 13.27 13.93
CA ARG A 87 8.91 12.50 13.25
C ARG A 87 8.79 10.98 13.43
N TYR A 88 7.89 10.49 14.29
CA TYR A 88 7.81 9.06 14.63
C TYR A 88 6.39 8.50 14.67
N LEU A 89 5.44 9.11 13.94
CA LEU A 89 4.07 8.62 13.88
C LEU A 89 3.90 7.55 12.83
N SER A 90 3.16 6.51 13.19
CA SER A 90 2.72 5.48 12.25
C SER A 90 1.20 5.32 12.34
N TYR A 91 0.50 5.69 11.27
CA TYR A 91 -0.95 5.51 11.21
C TYR A 91 -1.27 4.04 10.85
N VAL A 92 -2.12 3.41 11.66
CA VAL A 92 -2.50 2.00 11.53
C VAL A 92 -4.00 1.85 11.51
N LEU A 93 -4.52 1.00 10.63
CA LEU A 93 -5.94 0.65 10.63
C LEU A 93 -6.29 -0.15 11.88
N SER A 94 -7.38 0.22 12.55
CA SER A 94 -7.94 -0.52 13.69
C SER A 94 -8.50 -1.88 13.29
N ASP A 95 -8.94 -2.00 12.04
CA ASP A 95 -9.33 -3.24 11.39
C ASP A 95 -8.64 -3.30 10.02
N GLU A 96 -7.79 -4.31 9.84
CA GLU A 96 -6.86 -4.37 8.71
C GLU A 96 -7.55 -4.89 7.45
N ILE A 97 -7.09 -4.48 6.27
CA ILE A 97 -7.61 -5.05 5.02
C ILE A 97 -6.96 -6.41 4.80
N LYS A 98 -7.75 -7.47 4.92
CA LYS A 98 -7.32 -8.86 4.78
C LYS A 98 -7.31 -9.35 3.34
N LYS A 99 -8.25 -8.88 2.51
CA LYS A 99 -8.38 -9.29 1.11
C LYS A 99 -8.94 -8.18 0.24
N ILE A 100 -8.41 -8.05 -0.98
CA ILE A 100 -9.00 -7.26 -2.05
C ILE A 100 -9.47 -8.20 -3.16
N SER A 101 -10.76 -8.18 -3.46
CA SER A 101 -11.36 -8.93 -4.57
C SER A 101 -11.91 -7.99 -5.63
N ILE A 102 -11.65 -8.29 -6.90
CA ILE A 102 -12.07 -7.50 -8.06
C ILE A 102 -12.99 -8.35 -8.92
N PHE A 103 -14.15 -7.82 -9.30
CA PHE A 103 -15.14 -8.45 -10.15
C PHE A 103 -15.45 -7.55 -11.35
N THR A 104 -16.01 -8.13 -12.40
CA THR A 104 -16.51 -7.39 -13.58
C THR A 104 -17.88 -7.92 -13.98
N ASP A 105 -18.77 -7.04 -14.43
CA ASP A 105 -20.09 -7.39 -14.98
C ASP A 105 -20.01 -7.86 -16.45
N ALA A 106 -18.99 -7.45 -17.19
CA ALA A 106 -18.69 -7.92 -18.53
C ALA A 106 -17.93 -9.25 -18.54
N THR A 107 -18.11 -10.05 -19.58
CA THR A 107 -17.28 -11.24 -19.85
C THR A 107 -15.85 -10.79 -20.15
N PHE A 108 -14.92 -11.11 -19.26
CA PHE A 108 -13.53 -10.68 -19.37
C PHE A 108 -12.79 -11.49 -20.45
N ASN A 109 -12.92 -12.83 -20.42
CA ASN A 109 -12.44 -13.75 -21.45
C ASN A 109 -13.13 -15.14 -21.29
N GLU A 110 -12.65 -16.16 -22.01
CA GLU A 110 -13.23 -17.52 -21.97
C GLU A 110 -13.20 -18.19 -20.58
N ASN A 111 -12.25 -17.82 -19.72
CA ASN A 111 -12.10 -18.38 -18.37
C ASN A 111 -12.88 -17.58 -17.31
N PHE A 112 -13.22 -16.33 -17.61
CA PHE A 112 -13.83 -15.39 -16.68
C PHE A 112 -15.10 -14.80 -17.30
N PRO A 113 -16.26 -15.47 -17.16
CA PRO A 113 -17.54 -14.99 -17.67
C PRO A 113 -18.02 -13.74 -16.93
N ALA A 114 -19.05 -13.09 -17.47
CA ALA A 114 -19.75 -11.98 -16.81
C ALA A 114 -20.08 -12.29 -15.34
N GLY A 115 -19.72 -11.38 -14.44
CA GLY A 115 -19.89 -11.51 -12.98
C GLY A 115 -18.75 -12.25 -12.26
N ALA A 116 -17.74 -12.77 -12.97
CA ALA A 116 -16.65 -13.51 -12.35
C ALA A 116 -15.74 -12.62 -11.48
N GLU A 117 -15.11 -13.23 -10.47
CA GLU A 117 -13.97 -12.64 -9.77
C GLU A 117 -12.74 -12.70 -10.70
N VAL A 118 -12.20 -11.54 -11.03
CA VAL A 118 -11.06 -11.34 -11.92
C VAL A 118 -9.81 -10.83 -11.19
N THR A 119 -9.77 -10.91 -9.86
CA THR A 119 -8.63 -10.49 -9.03
C THR A 119 -7.30 -11.04 -9.54
N SER A 120 -7.26 -12.30 -9.97
CA SER A 120 -6.06 -12.96 -10.51
C SER A 120 -5.62 -12.45 -11.89
N CYS A 121 -6.49 -11.71 -12.59
CA CYS A 121 -6.15 -11.01 -13.82
C CYS A 121 -5.44 -9.67 -13.55
N PHE A 122 -5.33 -9.25 -12.29
CA PHE A 122 -4.65 -8.03 -11.89
C PHE A 122 -3.35 -8.30 -11.13
N TYR A 123 -2.41 -7.35 -11.21
CA TYR A 123 -1.17 -7.34 -10.47
C TYR A 123 -0.88 -5.95 -9.90
N ASN A 124 -0.08 -5.89 -8.83
CA ASN A 124 0.37 -4.62 -8.28
C ASN A 124 1.18 -3.84 -9.32
N TYR A 125 0.78 -2.61 -9.63
CA TYR A 125 1.54 -1.80 -10.56
C TYR A 125 2.92 -1.46 -9.94
N PRO A 126 4.04 -1.82 -10.59
CA PRO A 126 5.35 -1.85 -9.94
C PRO A 126 6.02 -0.48 -9.85
N LYS A 127 5.63 0.48 -10.69
CA LYS A 127 6.22 1.82 -10.70
C LYS A 127 5.47 2.70 -9.69
N THR A 128 6.20 3.37 -8.81
CA THR A 128 5.63 4.36 -7.92
C THR A 128 5.11 5.54 -8.73
N ILE A 129 3.80 5.81 -8.63
CA ILE A 129 3.12 6.94 -9.27
C ILE A 129 2.97 8.10 -8.26
N SER A 130 2.71 7.76 -7.00
CA SER A 130 2.50 8.70 -5.90
C SER A 130 3.16 8.23 -4.61
N ASP A 131 3.49 9.16 -3.72
CA ASP A 131 4.17 8.87 -2.45
C ASP A 131 3.33 7.99 -1.51
N ASN A 132 2.01 8.13 -1.59
CA ASN A 132 1.04 7.37 -0.81
C ASN A 132 0.58 6.07 -1.49
N GLN A 133 1.34 5.59 -2.49
CA GLN A 133 1.05 4.32 -3.13
C GLN A 133 1.31 3.16 -2.15
N ARG A 134 0.33 2.26 -2.05
CA ARG A 134 0.43 1.04 -1.24
C ARG A 134 0.44 -0.19 -2.13
N THR A 135 1.32 -1.11 -1.79
CA THR A 135 1.34 -2.44 -2.41
C THR A 135 0.28 -3.29 -1.72
N ASP A 136 -0.58 -3.93 -2.50
CA ASP A 136 -1.50 -4.92 -1.95
C ASP A 136 -0.76 -6.25 -1.75
N TYR A 137 -0.47 -6.55 -0.48
CA TYR A 137 0.15 -7.80 -0.05
C TYR A 137 -0.87 -8.89 0.35
N THR A 138 -2.17 -8.63 0.18
CA THR A 138 -3.24 -9.56 0.60
C THR A 138 -3.25 -10.87 -0.17
N ALA A 139 -2.82 -10.84 -1.44
CA ALA A 139 -2.61 -12.05 -2.23
C ALA A 139 -1.55 -13.00 -1.64
N ASN A 140 -0.66 -12.50 -0.78
CA ASN A 140 0.40 -13.29 -0.12
C ASN A 140 0.01 -13.72 1.30
N GLY A 141 -1.25 -13.51 1.72
CA GLY A 141 -1.74 -13.82 3.06
C GLY A 141 -1.36 -12.80 4.13
N ASN A 142 -0.78 -11.67 3.75
CA ASN A 142 -0.56 -10.53 4.65
C ASN A 142 -1.79 -9.61 4.65
N THR A 143 -1.83 -8.67 5.59
CA THR A 143 -2.86 -7.63 5.65
C THR A 143 -2.28 -6.28 5.26
N ILE A 144 -3.15 -5.33 4.92
CA ILE A 144 -2.79 -3.91 4.79
C ILE A 144 -3.28 -3.22 6.06
N TYR A 145 -2.34 -2.70 6.84
CA TYR A 145 -2.62 -2.07 8.13
C TYR A 145 -1.93 -0.72 8.28
N TYR A 146 -0.70 -0.54 7.78
CA TYR A 146 -0.07 0.77 7.71
C TYR A 146 -0.73 1.63 6.62
N VAL A 147 -1.17 2.82 7.02
CA VAL A 147 -1.92 3.74 6.17
C VAL A 147 -1.40 5.16 6.30
N GLU A 148 -1.83 6.01 5.38
CA GLU A 148 -1.85 7.47 5.49
C GLU A 148 -3.29 7.96 5.38
N GLN A 149 -3.50 9.28 5.39
CA GLN A 149 -4.83 9.87 5.17
C GLN A 149 -5.45 9.44 3.84
N ILE A 150 -4.63 9.27 2.80
CA ILE A 150 -5.04 8.78 1.48
C ILE A 150 -4.07 7.69 1.09
N ASN A 151 -4.56 6.51 0.67
CA ASN A 151 -3.74 5.37 0.27
C ASN A 151 -4.17 4.91 -1.13
N ARG A 152 -3.21 4.79 -2.04
CA ARG A 152 -3.51 4.48 -3.45
C ARG A 152 -2.96 3.11 -3.83
N ILE A 153 -3.82 2.17 -4.18
CA ILE A 153 -3.42 0.84 -4.64
C ILE A 153 -3.68 0.77 -6.14
N TYR A 154 -2.60 0.71 -6.91
CA TYR A 154 -2.68 0.62 -8.36
C TYR A 154 -2.57 -0.83 -8.83
N LYS A 155 -3.54 -1.25 -9.65
CA LYS A 155 -3.68 -2.60 -10.18
C LYS A 155 -3.64 -2.60 -11.70
N ALA A 156 -2.65 -3.27 -12.28
CA ALA A 156 -2.49 -3.43 -13.72
C ALA A 156 -3.07 -4.77 -14.20
N LEU A 157 -3.58 -4.81 -15.42
CA LEU A 157 -4.00 -6.07 -16.03
C LEU A 157 -2.80 -6.92 -16.44
N LEU A 158 -2.80 -8.17 -15.99
CA LEU A 158 -1.90 -9.24 -16.45
C LEU A 158 -2.47 -9.99 -17.65
N ALA A 159 -3.80 -10.17 -17.67
CA ALA A 159 -4.51 -10.82 -18.74
C ALA A 159 -5.28 -9.77 -19.55
N VAL A 160 -5.18 -9.84 -20.87
CA VAL A 160 -5.86 -8.89 -21.75
C VAL A 160 -7.35 -9.26 -21.89
N PRO A 161 -8.29 -8.36 -21.55
CA PRO A 161 -9.71 -8.62 -21.66
C PRO A 161 -10.21 -8.61 -23.11
N GLN A 162 -11.45 -9.02 -23.32
CA GLN A 162 -12.17 -8.72 -24.56
C GLN A 162 -12.47 -7.21 -24.65
N PRO A 163 -12.43 -6.60 -25.85
CA PRO A 163 -12.89 -5.22 -26.02
C PRO A 163 -14.36 -5.06 -25.59
N GLY A 164 -14.69 -3.96 -24.93
CA GLY A 164 -16.03 -3.71 -24.44
C GLY A 164 -16.11 -2.62 -23.38
N GLU A 165 -17.32 -2.39 -22.89
CA GLU A 165 -17.56 -1.55 -21.71
C GLU A 165 -17.46 -2.41 -20.45
N TYR A 166 -16.76 -1.91 -19.44
CA TYR A 166 -16.49 -2.58 -18.18
C TYR A 166 -16.90 -1.70 -17.00
N ARG A 167 -17.45 -2.32 -15.96
CA ARG A 167 -17.42 -1.79 -14.59
C ARG A 167 -16.69 -2.77 -13.70
N PHE A 168 -15.80 -2.27 -12.86
CA PHE A 168 -15.10 -3.08 -11.89
C PHE A 168 -15.73 -2.88 -10.51
N ARG A 169 -16.11 -3.98 -9.88
CA ARG A 169 -16.57 -4.00 -8.49
C ARG A 169 -15.43 -4.49 -7.62
N VAL A 170 -15.02 -3.66 -6.66
CA VAL A 170 -13.96 -3.97 -5.71
C VAL A 170 -14.59 -4.21 -4.34
N VAL A 171 -14.21 -5.31 -3.72
CA VAL A 171 -14.62 -5.70 -2.37
C VAL A 171 -13.36 -5.77 -1.51
N LEU A 172 -13.27 -4.90 -0.51
CA LEU A 172 -12.30 -5.00 0.57
C LEU A 172 -12.93 -5.86 1.66
N THR A 173 -12.29 -6.96 2.04
CA THR A 173 -12.65 -7.76 3.21
C THR A 173 -11.69 -7.44 4.34
N MET A 174 -12.23 -6.99 5.45
CA MET A 174 -11.48 -6.63 6.65
C MET A 174 -11.14 -7.87 7.48
N GLU A 175 -10.20 -7.76 8.43
CA GLU A 175 -9.80 -8.86 9.30
C GLU A 175 -10.95 -9.34 10.20
N SER A 176 -11.82 -8.40 10.63
CA SER A 176 -13.07 -8.69 11.33
C SER A 176 -14.09 -9.51 10.51
N GLY A 177 -13.94 -9.54 9.18
CA GLY A 177 -14.90 -10.10 8.23
C GLY A 177 -15.92 -9.10 7.67
N GLU A 178 -15.90 -7.84 8.13
CA GLU A 178 -16.66 -6.76 7.48
C GLU A 178 -16.20 -6.55 6.02
N THR A 179 -17.09 -6.07 5.16
CA THR A 179 -16.77 -5.80 3.76
C THR A 179 -17.16 -4.40 3.33
N ILE A 180 -16.24 -3.73 2.63
CA ILE A 180 -16.52 -2.46 1.93
C ILE A 180 -16.53 -2.74 0.43
N GLU A 181 -17.65 -2.43 -0.21
CA GLU A 181 -17.84 -2.63 -1.65
C GLU A 181 -17.96 -1.29 -2.39
N ARG A 182 -17.30 -1.20 -3.55
CA ARG A 182 -17.41 -0.08 -4.48
C ARG A 182 -17.45 -0.56 -5.92
N ILE A 183 -18.18 0.16 -6.75
CA ILE A 183 -18.30 -0.11 -8.20
C ILE A 183 -17.74 1.12 -8.92
N SER A 184 -16.89 0.90 -9.92
CA SER A 184 -16.32 1.97 -10.72
C SER A 184 -17.36 2.58 -11.66
N GLU A 185 -17.07 3.78 -12.14
CA GLU A 185 -17.72 4.30 -13.34
C GLU A 185 -17.48 3.36 -14.55
N PRO A 186 -18.31 3.43 -15.60
CA PRO A 186 -18.07 2.64 -16.80
C PRO A 186 -16.83 3.12 -17.56
N ILE A 187 -16.06 2.18 -18.10
CA ILE A 187 -14.89 2.45 -18.95
C ILE A 187 -14.94 1.57 -20.20
N THR A 188 -14.60 2.13 -21.36
CA THR A 188 -14.42 1.34 -22.58
C THR A 188 -12.97 0.89 -22.71
N LEU A 189 -12.78 -0.43 -22.77
CA LEU A 189 -11.50 -1.06 -23.09
C LEU A 189 -11.52 -1.48 -24.56
N TYR A 190 -10.57 -1.02 -25.37
CA TYR A 190 -10.51 -1.31 -26.82
C TYR A 190 -9.22 -2.02 -27.23
#